data_AF-A0A5B8XVF2-F1
#
_entry.id   AF-A0A5B8XVF2-F1
#
_cell.length_a   1.000
_cell.length_b   1.000
_cell.length_c   1.000
_cell.angle_alpha   90.00
_cell.angle_beta   90.00
_cell.angle_gamma   90.00
#
_symmetry.space_group_name_H-M   'P 1'
#
loop_
_entity.id
_entity.type
_entity.pdbx_description
1 polymer ?
#
loop_
_entity_poly.entity_id
_entity_poly.type
_entity_poly.pdbx_seq_one_letter_code
_entity_poly.pdbx_strand_id
1 'polypeptide(L)'
;MKWALVLLLFLPSLGMAAELPQIALKIDPQCADSSAEGLLVRELRTRLPENTLTFGEPLERDWRVVWSEEFECRILVNREEQESIIKVDSSEVREIEYAASQVAWIVTMTRDAEAAKPVETAPPEEPPEPEAPIEPEEPIEPEEPVEPEEPVETEEPAEPELPVEPAPAQESLPEETDGILMAATLIPTPESASIVPNLAINLIGGYRGLDGLELGFGNMEDEFMHGAQFALIFNSVAGTSRGLQAAFAYNHTAVYHSGLQLAFGVNHAGDVKGAQVGAVNLADRVSGAQVGFVNVADTADLSLGLVSIMREEPIYGVAWISSSGFLLGGIQHGSKHFRTMLFLGGAATGLEEGQVGAAGLGLSVHLPLTDWFYLDIDYLATQVAVADYRKQSHLSMFRLLTGFKPGEHFAIYLGPAVAGLFSGREDGLGIPPEYAVRNGDAVNGYTWFWPEFHLGVRF
;
A
#
# COMPACT_ATOMS: atom_id res chain seq x y z
N MET A 1 -6.43 -2.91 -5.66
CA MET A 1 -5.93 -1.52 -5.73
C MET A 1 -7.11 -0.54 -5.91
N LYS A 2 -7.85 -0.28 -4.83
CA LYS A 2 -8.71 0.91 -4.68
C LYS A 2 -8.26 1.55 -3.36
N TRP A 3 -8.27 2.89 -3.30
CA TRP A 3 -7.97 3.73 -2.13
C TRP A 3 -6.47 4.01 -1.91
N ALA A 4 -5.87 4.87 -2.73
CA ALA A 4 -5.97 6.34 -2.76
C ALA A 4 -4.82 7.00 -1.99
N LEU A 5 -4.13 7.84 -2.74
CA LEU A 5 -3.14 8.82 -2.34
C LEU A 5 -3.72 9.70 -1.19
N VAL A 6 -3.49 9.25 0.04
CA VAL A 6 -3.06 10.02 1.20
C VAL A 6 -3.58 11.47 1.26
N LEU A 7 -4.61 11.64 2.09
CA LEU A 7 -4.93 12.85 2.88
C LEU A 7 -5.79 14.01 2.34
N LEU A 8 -6.30 14.04 1.10
CA LEU A 8 -7.06 15.22 0.63
C LEU A 8 -8.54 15.05 0.24
N LEU A 9 -9.18 13.89 0.41
CA LEU A 9 -10.54 13.67 -0.14
C LEU A 9 -11.58 13.03 0.81
N PHE A 10 -11.57 13.32 2.12
CA PHE A 10 -12.66 12.87 3.01
C PHE A 10 -13.35 14.03 3.74
N LEU A 11 -14.22 14.73 3.01
CA LEU A 11 -15.55 15.11 3.51
C LEU A 11 -16.55 14.14 2.84
N PRO A 12 -17.56 13.62 3.56
CA PRO A 12 -18.43 12.59 3.01
C PRO A 12 -19.49 13.23 2.11
N SER A 13 -19.58 12.82 0.85
CA SER A 13 -20.79 12.97 0.04
C SER A 13 -21.32 11.58 -0.31
N LEU A 14 -22.56 11.31 0.12
CA LEU A 14 -23.37 10.17 -0.30
C LEU A 14 -23.66 10.21 -1.82
N GLY A 15 -23.78 9.02 -2.43
CA GLY A 15 -24.34 8.77 -3.78
C GLY A 15 -23.35 9.00 -4.93
N MET A 16 -23.24 8.20 -6.00
CA MET A 16 -23.99 7.04 -6.50
C MET A 16 -23.00 6.05 -7.16
N ALA A 17 -23.41 4.81 -7.37
CA ALA A 17 -22.64 3.81 -8.12
C ALA A 17 -22.42 4.27 -9.57
N ALA A 18 -21.17 4.45 -9.98
CA ALA A 18 -20.82 4.59 -11.39
C ALA A 18 -20.99 3.24 -12.09
N GLU A 19 -21.78 3.19 -13.17
CA GLU A 19 -21.97 2.01 -14.01
C GLU A 19 -20.64 1.57 -14.66
N LEU A 20 -20.40 0.26 -14.72
CA LEU A 20 -19.21 -0.34 -15.34
C LEU A 20 -19.26 -0.19 -16.87
N PRO A 21 -18.14 0.11 -17.55
CA PRO A 21 -18.11 0.20 -19.01
C PRO A 21 -18.36 -1.18 -19.63
N GLN A 22 -19.33 -1.27 -20.55
CA GLN A 22 -19.65 -2.50 -21.27
C GLN A 22 -18.75 -2.61 -22.51
N ILE A 23 -18.12 -3.76 -22.70
CA ILE A 23 -17.28 -4.05 -23.87
C ILE A 23 -18.06 -4.91 -24.85
N ALA A 24 -18.25 -4.42 -26.07
CA ALA A 24 -18.89 -5.15 -27.16
C ALA A 24 -17.84 -5.90 -27.98
N LEU A 25 -17.87 -7.23 -27.91
CA LEU A 25 -17.01 -8.12 -28.71
C LEU A 25 -17.71 -8.48 -30.03
N LYS A 26 -17.08 -8.18 -31.18
CA LYS A 26 -17.55 -8.57 -32.51
C LYS A 26 -16.49 -9.40 -33.23
N ILE A 27 -16.81 -10.66 -33.48
CA ILE A 27 -15.91 -11.60 -34.15
C ILE A 27 -16.39 -11.80 -35.59
N ASP A 28 -15.50 -11.58 -36.57
CA ASP A 28 -15.80 -11.94 -37.96
C ASP A 28 -15.60 -13.45 -38.15
N PRO A 29 -16.64 -14.19 -38.56
CA PRO A 29 -16.60 -15.64 -38.73
C PRO A 29 -15.65 -16.11 -39.84
N GLN A 30 -15.08 -15.21 -40.66
CA GLN A 30 -14.04 -15.56 -41.63
C GLN A 30 -12.64 -15.65 -41.01
N CYS A 31 -12.40 -14.96 -39.89
CA CYS A 31 -11.11 -14.93 -39.20
C CYS A 31 -11.00 -15.89 -38.01
N ALA A 32 -12.13 -16.27 -37.40
CA ALA A 32 -12.20 -17.14 -36.22
C ALA A 32 -13.15 -18.31 -36.46
N ASP A 33 -12.73 -19.52 -36.11
CA ASP A 33 -13.69 -20.60 -35.89
C ASP A 33 -14.31 -20.50 -34.48
N SER A 34 -15.37 -21.27 -34.23
CA SER A 34 -16.06 -21.29 -32.93
C SER A 34 -15.16 -21.73 -31.76
N SER A 35 -14.04 -22.40 -32.04
CA SER A 35 -13.09 -22.84 -31.00
C SER A 35 -12.18 -21.69 -30.57
N ALA A 36 -11.64 -20.93 -31.53
CA ALA A 36 -10.83 -19.74 -31.29
C ALA A 36 -11.64 -18.64 -30.59
N GLU A 37 -12.88 -18.44 -31.01
CA GLU A 37 -13.84 -17.55 -30.34
C GLU A 37 -14.08 -17.96 -28.88
N GLY A 38 -14.38 -19.24 -28.64
CA GLY A 38 -14.62 -19.75 -27.29
C GLY A 38 -13.42 -19.60 -26.36
N LEU A 39 -12.21 -19.81 -26.89
CA LEU A 39 -10.97 -19.63 -26.15
C LEU A 39 -10.73 -18.16 -25.79
N LEU A 40 -10.86 -17.24 -26.74
CA LEU A 40 -10.69 -15.81 -26.48
C LEU A 40 -11.67 -15.29 -25.42
N VAL A 41 -12.95 -15.68 -25.53
CA VAL A 41 -13.99 -15.32 -24.57
C VAL A 41 -13.68 -15.86 -23.17
N ARG A 42 -13.21 -17.11 -23.09
CA ARG A 42 -12.80 -17.73 -21.83
C ARG A 42 -11.65 -16.95 -21.18
N GLU A 43 -10.60 -16.65 -21.96
CA GLU A 43 -9.42 -15.96 -21.46
C GLU A 43 -9.69 -14.49 -21.08
N LEU A 44 -10.63 -13.82 -21.76
CA LEU A 44 -11.04 -12.47 -21.37
C LEU A 44 -11.88 -12.46 -20.10
N ARG A 45 -12.76 -13.44 -19.90
CA ARG A 45 -13.56 -13.57 -18.66
C ARG A 45 -12.72 -13.87 -17.43
N THR A 46 -11.60 -14.58 -17.57
CA THR A 46 -10.69 -14.84 -16.44
C THR A 46 -9.86 -13.61 -16.06
N ARG A 47 -9.64 -12.68 -16.99
CA ARG A 47 -8.77 -11.52 -16.81
C ARG A 47 -9.50 -10.20 -16.56
N LEU A 48 -10.79 -10.11 -16.91
CA LEU A 48 -11.61 -8.92 -16.71
C LEU A 48 -12.61 -9.09 -15.56
N PRO A 49 -12.98 -8.00 -14.85
CA PRO A 49 -14.00 -8.05 -13.80
C PRO A 49 -15.35 -8.58 -14.32
N GLU A 50 -16.11 -9.24 -13.45
CA GLU A 50 -17.45 -9.73 -13.79
C GLU A 50 -18.34 -8.59 -14.34
N ASN A 51 -19.15 -8.90 -15.36
CA ASN A 51 -20.07 -7.99 -16.07
C ASN A 51 -19.42 -6.92 -16.98
N THR A 52 -18.11 -7.01 -17.25
CA THR A 52 -17.43 -6.09 -18.21
C THR A 52 -17.69 -6.45 -19.68
N LEU A 53 -17.97 -7.72 -19.99
CA LEU A 53 -18.12 -8.23 -21.36
C LEU A 53 -19.58 -8.44 -21.74
N THR A 54 -20.05 -7.78 -22.81
CA THR A 54 -21.38 -7.97 -23.39
C THR A 54 -21.29 -8.41 -24.85
N PHE A 55 -22.29 -9.16 -25.33
CA PHE A 55 -22.35 -9.68 -26.70
C PHE A 55 -23.55 -9.04 -27.42
N GLY A 56 -23.34 -8.37 -28.56
CA GLY A 56 -24.43 -7.73 -29.33
C GLY A 56 -23.99 -6.59 -30.26
N GLU A 57 -24.97 -5.92 -30.89
CA GLU A 57 -24.72 -4.69 -31.68
C GLU A 57 -24.53 -3.47 -30.75
N PRO A 58 -23.58 -2.56 -31.06
CA PRO A 58 -23.07 -1.57 -30.10
C PRO A 58 -23.99 -0.35 -29.94
N LEU A 59 -23.96 0.25 -28.74
CA LEU A 59 -24.27 1.67 -28.54
C LEU A 59 -23.05 2.49 -29.01
N GLU A 60 -23.27 3.69 -29.56
CA GLU A 60 -22.26 4.52 -30.27
C GLU A 60 -21.00 4.91 -29.44
N ARG A 61 -20.88 4.49 -28.18
CA ARG A 61 -19.82 4.91 -27.23
C ARG A 61 -19.03 3.77 -26.55
N ASP A 62 -19.12 2.54 -27.05
CA ASP A 62 -18.51 1.39 -26.36
C ASP A 62 -17.20 0.88 -26.98
N TRP A 63 -16.41 0.23 -26.12
CA TRP A 63 -15.21 -0.51 -26.48
C TRP A 63 -15.55 -1.58 -27.52
N ARG A 64 -14.87 -1.55 -28.65
CA ARG A 64 -15.04 -2.55 -29.71
C ARG A 64 -13.80 -3.42 -29.79
N VAL A 65 -14.01 -4.74 -29.71
CA VAL A 65 -13.02 -5.73 -30.15
C VAL A 65 -13.47 -6.28 -31.49
N VAL A 66 -12.79 -5.91 -32.58
CA VAL A 66 -13.14 -6.34 -33.93
C VAL A 66 -12.03 -7.24 -34.49
N TRP A 67 -12.40 -8.44 -34.91
CA TRP A 67 -11.58 -9.31 -35.76
C TRP A 67 -12.07 -9.12 -37.20
N SER A 68 -11.26 -8.64 -38.16
CA SER A 68 -11.73 -8.30 -39.53
C SER A 68 -10.68 -8.58 -40.62
N GLU A 69 -11.10 -8.98 -41.82
CA GLU A 69 -10.23 -9.18 -42.99
C GLU A 69 -9.73 -7.88 -43.63
N GLU A 70 -10.41 -6.73 -43.44
CA GLU A 70 -10.00 -5.47 -44.09
C GLU A 70 -8.60 -4.99 -43.67
N PHE A 71 -8.04 -5.53 -42.58
CA PHE A 71 -6.77 -5.11 -41.99
C PHE A 71 -5.81 -6.27 -41.64
N GLU A 72 -5.93 -7.43 -42.30
CA GLU A 72 -5.42 -8.73 -41.82
C GLU A 72 -6.12 -9.12 -40.50
N CYS A 73 -6.32 -10.42 -40.23
CA CYS A 73 -7.11 -10.91 -39.08
C CYS A 73 -6.55 -10.46 -37.71
N ARG A 74 -6.84 -9.22 -37.29
CA ARG A 74 -6.29 -8.53 -36.10
C ARG A 74 -7.38 -8.21 -35.09
N ILE A 75 -7.01 -8.07 -33.83
CA ILE A 75 -7.89 -7.62 -32.75
C ILE A 75 -7.74 -6.11 -32.62
N LEU A 76 -8.77 -5.38 -33.03
CA LEU A 76 -8.84 -3.93 -32.90
C LEU A 76 -9.53 -3.57 -31.61
N VAL A 77 -8.90 -2.74 -30.77
CA VAL A 77 -9.53 -2.16 -29.58
C VAL A 77 -9.76 -0.66 -29.86
N ASN A 78 -11.01 -0.27 -30.11
CA ASN A 78 -11.37 1.11 -30.48
C ASN A 78 -12.22 1.79 -29.39
N ARG A 79 -11.86 3.03 -29.05
CA ARG A 79 -12.65 3.91 -28.16
C ARG A 79 -12.58 5.37 -28.60
N GLU A 80 -13.74 5.97 -28.89
CA GLU A 80 -14.06 7.38 -29.26
C GLU A 80 -13.08 8.13 -30.20
N GLU A 81 -11.76 8.12 -29.98
CA GLU A 81 -10.71 8.68 -30.85
C GLU A 81 -9.35 7.93 -30.81
N GLN A 82 -9.21 6.81 -30.09
CA GLN A 82 -7.97 6.00 -30.04
C GLN A 82 -8.19 4.58 -30.57
N GLU A 83 -7.37 4.20 -31.56
CA GLU A 83 -7.33 2.84 -32.12
C GLU A 83 -6.03 2.15 -31.71
N SER A 84 -6.16 1.03 -30.98
CA SER A 84 -5.03 0.14 -30.68
C SER A 84 -5.20 -1.14 -31.50
N ILE A 85 -4.16 -1.49 -32.27
CA ILE A 85 -4.18 -2.65 -33.18
C ILE A 85 -3.31 -3.75 -32.58
N ILE A 86 -3.92 -4.87 -32.20
CA ILE A 86 -3.20 -6.09 -31.76
C ILE A 86 -3.18 -7.07 -32.93
N LYS A 87 -1.98 -7.40 -33.41
CA LYS A 87 -1.81 -8.34 -34.51
C LYS A 87 -1.94 -9.77 -33.98
N VAL A 88 -2.80 -10.58 -34.60
CA VAL A 88 -2.92 -12.02 -34.32
C VAL A 88 -2.60 -12.74 -35.62
N ASP A 89 -1.41 -13.34 -35.69
CA ASP A 89 -0.89 -13.90 -36.95
C ASP A 89 -1.34 -15.36 -37.20
N SER A 90 -1.95 -16.04 -36.23
CA SER A 90 -2.46 -17.41 -36.37
C SER A 90 -3.64 -17.74 -35.44
N SER A 91 -4.37 -18.81 -35.74
CA SER A 91 -5.42 -19.39 -34.87
C SER A 91 -4.87 -20.33 -33.79
N GLU A 92 -3.57 -20.26 -33.49
CA GLU A 92 -2.96 -21.07 -32.43
C GLU A 92 -3.42 -20.60 -31.03
N VAL A 93 -3.70 -21.56 -30.15
CA VAL A 93 -4.17 -21.34 -28.77
C VAL A 93 -3.35 -20.28 -28.03
N ARG A 94 -2.03 -20.31 -28.20
CA ARG A 94 -1.08 -19.45 -27.49
C ARG A 94 -1.12 -17.99 -27.95
N GLU A 95 -1.36 -17.73 -29.24
CA GLU A 95 -1.52 -16.37 -29.78
C GLU A 95 -2.84 -15.75 -29.28
N ILE A 96 -3.88 -16.56 -29.10
CA ILE A 96 -5.17 -16.13 -28.55
C ILE A 96 -5.06 -15.77 -27.06
N GLU A 97 -4.32 -16.56 -26.27
CA GLU A 97 -4.02 -16.26 -24.86
C GLU A 97 -3.20 -14.97 -24.70
N TYR A 98 -2.19 -14.78 -25.55
CA TYR A 98 -1.37 -13.57 -25.58
C TYR A 98 -2.20 -12.33 -25.94
N ALA A 99 -3.03 -12.43 -27.00
CA ALA A 99 -3.97 -11.40 -27.39
C ALA A 99 -4.96 -11.03 -26.28
N ALA A 100 -5.56 -12.03 -25.61
CA ALA A 100 -6.48 -11.80 -24.50
C ALA A 100 -5.81 -11.02 -23.35
N SER A 101 -4.54 -11.31 -23.09
CA SER A 101 -3.74 -10.65 -22.06
C SER A 101 -3.45 -9.18 -22.40
N GLN A 102 -3.12 -8.89 -23.67
CA GLN A 102 -2.94 -7.52 -24.18
C GLN A 102 -4.23 -6.70 -24.13
N VAL A 103 -5.36 -7.28 -24.55
CA VAL A 103 -6.69 -6.63 -24.48
C VAL A 103 -7.06 -6.31 -23.03
N ALA A 104 -6.90 -7.26 -22.12
CA ALA A 104 -7.21 -7.06 -20.71
C ALA A 104 -6.36 -5.93 -20.09
N TRP A 105 -5.08 -5.86 -20.43
CA TRP A 105 -4.19 -4.80 -19.98
C TRP A 105 -4.62 -3.41 -20.50
N ILE A 106 -4.91 -3.27 -21.80
CA ILE A 106 -5.35 -2.00 -22.41
C ILE A 106 -6.64 -1.50 -21.76
N VAL A 107 -7.63 -2.38 -21.62
CA VAL A 107 -8.93 -2.07 -21.00
C VAL A 107 -8.76 -1.64 -19.54
N THR A 108 -7.89 -2.32 -18.79
CA THR A 108 -7.66 -2.03 -17.37
C THR A 108 -6.93 -0.69 -17.17
N MET A 109 -5.87 -0.45 -17.95
CA MET A 109 -5.09 0.80 -17.90
C MET A 109 -5.92 2.04 -18.24
N THR A 110 -6.75 1.95 -19.28
CA THR A 110 -7.60 3.06 -19.72
C THR A 110 -8.78 3.33 -18.78
N ARG A 111 -9.35 2.29 -18.16
CA ARG A 111 -10.31 2.43 -17.05
C ARG A 111 -9.70 3.23 -15.90
N ASP A 112 -8.51 2.86 -15.47
CA ASP A 112 -7.85 3.46 -14.32
C ASP A 112 -7.42 4.91 -14.60
N ALA A 113 -7.04 5.22 -15.85
CA ALA A 113 -6.77 6.59 -16.30
C ALA A 113 -8.01 7.50 -16.34
N GLU A 114 -9.21 6.95 -16.56
CA GLU A 114 -10.44 7.72 -16.65
C GLU A 114 -11.11 7.95 -15.30
N ALA A 115 -11.06 6.97 -14.40
CA ALA A 115 -11.45 7.17 -13.00
C ALA A 115 -10.64 8.29 -12.30
N ALA A 116 -9.50 8.68 -12.87
CA ALA A 116 -8.66 9.77 -12.40
C ALA A 116 -9.03 11.15 -12.98
N LYS A 117 -10.00 11.26 -13.91
CA LYS A 117 -10.45 12.57 -14.44
C LYS A 117 -11.36 13.28 -13.42
N PRO A 118 -11.18 14.58 -13.16
CA PRO A 118 -12.05 15.32 -12.24
C PRO A 118 -13.48 15.38 -12.77
N VAL A 119 -14.46 14.95 -11.96
CA VAL A 119 -15.88 15.11 -12.28
C VAL A 119 -16.27 16.57 -12.06
N GLU A 120 -16.76 17.23 -13.10
CA GLU A 120 -17.36 18.56 -13.01
C GLU A 120 -18.70 18.44 -12.26
N THR A 121 -18.81 19.08 -11.10
CA THR A 121 -19.96 18.93 -10.20
C THR A 121 -21.12 19.80 -10.66
N ALA A 122 -22.27 19.16 -10.94
CA ALA A 122 -23.54 19.84 -11.11
C ALA A 122 -24.02 20.41 -9.74
N PRO A 123 -24.81 21.51 -9.74
CA PRO A 123 -25.32 22.10 -8.50
C PRO A 123 -26.25 21.12 -7.76
N PRO A 124 -26.25 21.14 -6.41
CA PRO A 124 -26.98 20.16 -5.60
C PRO A 124 -28.49 20.34 -5.72
N GLU A 125 -29.21 19.22 -5.90
CA GLU A 125 -30.66 19.17 -5.76
C GLU A 125 -31.07 19.24 -4.27
N GLU A 126 -32.19 19.90 -3.98
CA GLU A 126 -32.72 20.07 -2.62
C GLU A 126 -33.15 18.72 -2.01
N PRO A 127 -32.89 18.50 -0.71
CA PRO A 127 -33.24 17.24 -0.06
C PRO A 127 -34.77 17.09 0.08
N PRO A 128 -35.31 15.86 -0.10
CA PRO A 128 -36.72 15.59 0.11
C PRO A 128 -37.09 15.74 1.60
N GLU A 129 -38.33 16.22 1.85
CA GLU A 129 -38.87 16.43 3.20
C GLU A 129 -38.95 15.12 4.00
N PRO A 130 -38.68 15.16 5.33
CA PRO A 130 -38.70 13.98 6.17
C PRO A 130 -40.13 13.45 6.36
N GLU A 131 -40.30 12.14 6.12
CA GLU A 131 -41.54 11.43 6.42
C GLU A 131 -41.81 11.38 7.93
N ALA A 132 -43.10 11.40 8.30
CA ALA A 132 -43.56 11.44 9.68
C ALA A 132 -43.19 10.16 10.45
N PRO A 133 -42.89 10.25 11.77
CA PRO A 133 -42.50 9.11 12.58
C PRO A 133 -43.66 8.12 12.74
N ILE A 134 -43.36 6.84 12.52
CA ILE A 134 -44.25 5.70 12.79
C ILE A 134 -44.35 5.55 14.31
N GLU A 135 -45.58 5.41 14.84
CA GLU A 135 -45.83 5.19 16.26
C GLU A 135 -45.25 3.83 16.72
N PRO A 136 -44.63 3.75 17.91
CA PRO A 136 -44.08 2.51 18.41
C PRO A 136 -45.19 1.52 18.80
N GLU A 137 -45.11 0.29 18.28
CA GLU A 137 -45.97 -0.82 18.72
C GLU A 137 -45.67 -1.21 20.18
N GLU A 138 -46.72 -1.64 20.88
CA GLU A 138 -46.67 -2.00 22.30
C GLU A 138 -45.75 -3.20 22.57
N PRO A 139 -45.07 -3.23 23.74
CA PRO A 139 -44.13 -4.30 24.07
C PRO A 139 -44.84 -5.62 24.32
N ILE A 140 -44.39 -6.66 23.64
CA ILE A 140 -44.80 -8.06 23.86
C ILE A 140 -44.28 -8.49 25.24
N GLU A 141 -45.15 -9.09 26.08
CA GLU A 141 -44.77 -9.62 27.39
C GLU A 141 -43.73 -10.75 27.26
N PRO A 142 -42.73 -10.81 28.15
CA PRO A 142 -41.70 -11.85 28.09
C PRO A 142 -42.27 -13.22 28.48
N GLU A 143 -42.06 -14.23 27.62
CA GLU A 143 -42.32 -15.63 27.96
C GLU A 143 -41.38 -16.10 29.10
N GLU A 144 -41.91 -16.98 29.96
CA GLU A 144 -41.20 -17.51 31.12
C GLU A 144 -39.93 -18.29 30.73
N PRO A 145 -38.87 -18.24 31.57
CA PRO A 145 -37.61 -18.88 31.25
C PRO A 145 -37.73 -20.40 31.29
N VAL A 146 -37.34 -21.05 30.19
CA VAL A 146 -37.14 -22.50 30.12
C VAL A 146 -35.94 -22.87 31.00
N GLU A 147 -36.11 -23.88 31.87
CA GLU A 147 -35.03 -24.41 32.72
C GLU A 147 -33.86 -24.92 31.86
N PRO A 148 -32.60 -24.65 32.25
CA PRO A 148 -31.44 -25.09 31.49
C PRO A 148 -31.28 -26.62 31.56
N GLU A 149 -31.18 -27.27 30.40
CA GLU A 149 -30.72 -28.66 30.32
C GLU A 149 -29.27 -28.77 30.81
N GLU A 150 -28.96 -29.90 31.47
CA GLU A 150 -27.64 -30.19 32.03
C GLU A 150 -26.54 -30.16 30.95
N PRO A 151 -25.32 -29.70 31.30
CA PRO A 151 -24.25 -29.57 30.33
C PRO A 151 -23.83 -30.94 29.80
N VAL A 152 -23.89 -31.10 28.49
CA VAL A 152 -23.22 -32.20 27.78
C VAL A 152 -21.72 -32.07 28.03
N GLU A 153 -21.08 -33.18 28.46
CA GLU A 153 -19.63 -33.26 28.64
C GLU A 153 -18.91 -32.73 27.40
N THR A 154 -18.04 -31.73 27.63
CA THR A 154 -17.19 -31.15 26.60
C THR A 154 -16.16 -32.20 26.20
N GLU A 155 -16.21 -32.71 24.97
CA GLU A 155 -15.09 -33.44 24.41
C GLU A 155 -13.86 -32.51 24.38
N GLU A 156 -12.72 -33.00 24.86
CA GLU A 156 -11.45 -32.27 24.79
C GLU A 156 -11.20 -31.82 23.34
N PRO A 157 -10.85 -30.55 23.11
CA PRO A 157 -10.50 -30.12 21.77
C PRO A 157 -9.27 -30.90 21.32
N ALA A 158 -9.37 -31.55 20.15
CA ALA A 158 -8.23 -32.14 19.49
C ALA A 158 -7.13 -31.08 19.35
N GLU A 159 -5.90 -31.45 19.71
CA GLU A 159 -4.72 -30.60 19.59
C GLU A 159 -4.66 -29.99 18.18
N PRO A 160 -4.35 -28.69 18.04
CA PRO A 160 -4.20 -28.09 16.73
C PRO A 160 -3.05 -28.79 16.01
N GLU A 161 -3.35 -29.49 14.91
CA GLU A 161 -2.33 -29.98 14.00
C GLU A 161 -1.50 -28.78 13.54
N LEU A 162 -0.19 -28.84 13.84
CA LEU A 162 0.79 -27.88 13.34
C LEU A 162 0.57 -27.70 11.83
N PRO A 163 0.62 -26.47 11.29
CA PRO A 163 0.54 -26.26 9.85
C PRO A 163 1.60 -27.12 9.19
N VAL A 164 1.16 -28.10 8.40
CA VAL A 164 2.06 -28.88 7.54
C VAL A 164 2.70 -27.87 6.61
N GLU A 165 4.01 -27.63 6.79
CA GLU A 165 4.80 -26.90 5.80
C GLU A 165 4.46 -27.49 4.43
N PRO A 166 4.05 -26.69 3.43
CA PRO A 166 3.81 -27.23 2.11
C PRO A 166 5.09 -27.96 1.70
N ALA A 167 4.98 -29.29 1.55
CA ALA A 167 6.07 -30.08 1.04
C ALA A 167 6.57 -29.38 -0.23
N PRO A 168 7.89 -29.20 -0.40
CA PRO A 168 8.39 -28.60 -1.63
C PRO A 168 7.77 -29.40 -2.76
N ALA A 169 7.00 -28.72 -3.62
CA ALA A 169 6.59 -29.29 -4.88
C ALA A 169 7.88 -29.82 -5.50
N GLN A 170 7.98 -31.13 -5.68
CA GLN A 170 8.98 -31.69 -6.57
C GLN A 170 8.55 -31.26 -7.97
N GLU A 171 8.79 -30.00 -8.29
CA GLU A 171 8.99 -29.60 -9.67
C GLU A 171 10.14 -30.46 -10.16
N SER A 172 9.86 -31.29 -11.16
CA SER A 172 10.91 -31.88 -11.97
C SER A 172 11.76 -30.73 -12.48
N LEU A 173 12.92 -30.54 -11.85
CA LEU A 173 13.95 -29.62 -12.30
C LEU A 173 14.12 -29.85 -13.80
N PRO A 174 13.98 -28.83 -14.66
CA PRO A 174 14.29 -28.99 -16.05
C PRO A 174 15.72 -29.51 -16.15
N GLU A 175 15.89 -30.46 -17.07
CA GLU A 175 17.14 -31.14 -17.40
C GLU A 175 18.31 -30.16 -17.31
N GLU A 176 19.29 -30.47 -16.44
CA GLU A 176 20.46 -29.65 -16.16
C GLU A 176 21.20 -29.38 -17.47
N THR A 177 20.93 -28.24 -18.10
CA THR A 177 21.69 -27.79 -19.25
C THR A 177 23.06 -27.36 -18.74
N ASP A 178 24.08 -28.16 -19.03
CA ASP A 178 25.50 -28.00 -18.67
C ASP A 178 26.18 -26.72 -19.24
N GLY A 179 25.42 -25.63 -19.46
CA GLY A 179 25.93 -24.37 -19.99
C GLY A 179 25.10 -23.15 -19.58
N ILE A 180 25.78 -22.00 -19.45
CA ILE A 180 25.14 -20.70 -19.20
C ILE A 180 24.30 -20.34 -20.43
N LEU A 181 22.97 -20.31 -20.28
CA LEU A 181 22.09 -19.85 -21.34
C LEU A 181 22.06 -18.32 -21.35
N MET A 182 22.58 -17.72 -22.43
CA MET A 182 22.54 -16.29 -22.65
C MET A 182 21.40 -15.91 -23.58
N ALA A 183 20.62 -14.90 -23.22
CA ALA A 183 19.58 -14.32 -24.05
C ALA A 183 19.77 -12.81 -24.24
N ALA A 184 19.33 -12.29 -25.38
CA ALA A 184 19.31 -10.86 -25.62
C ALA A 184 18.10 -10.53 -26.50
N THR A 185 17.20 -9.68 -26.00
CA THR A 185 15.99 -9.27 -26.72
C THR A 185 15.89 -7.75 -26.82
N LEU A 186 15.42 -7.26 -27.96
CA LEU A 186 15.02 -5.84 -28.06
C LEU A 186 13.59 -5.64 -27.56
N ILE A 187 12.70 -6.58 -27.90
CA ILE A 187 11.29 -6.60 -27.55
C ILE A 187 10.91 -8.06 -27.28
N PRO A 188 9.98 -8.37 -26.37
CA PRO A 188 9.48 -9.72 -26.13
C PRO A 188 8.98 -10.39 -27.41
N THR A 189 9.24 -11.69 -27.57
CA THR A 189 8.71 -12.51 -28.66
C THR A 189 8.03 -13.77 -28.11
N PRO A 190 7.11 -14.41 -28.86
CA PRO A 190 6.51 -15.68 -28.43
C PRO A 190 7.55 -16.80 -28.20
N GLU A 191 8.71 -16.71 -28.84
CA GLU A 191 9.83 -17.63 -28.64
C GLU A 191 10.54 -17.36 -27.32
N SER A 192 10.82 -16.09 -27.00
CA SER A 192 11.48 -15.71 -25.74
C SER A 192 10.65 -16.07 -24.50
N ALA A 193 9.31 -16.03 -24.60
CA ALA A 193 8.37 -16.42 -23.55
C ALA A 193 8.44 -17.90 -23.11
N SER A 194 9.26 -18.73 -23.76
CA SER A 194 9.50 -20.13 -23.37
C SER A 194 10.88 -20.38 -22.76
N ILE A 195 11.75 -19.37 -22.76
CA ILE A 195 13.16 -19.47 -22.38
C ILE A 195 13.33 -19.17 -20.88
N VAL A 196 14.32 -19.80 -20.25
CA VAL A 196 14.80 -19.45 -18.91
C VAL A 196 16.32 -19.21 -18.96
N PRO A 197 16.77 -17.97 -19.21
CA PRO A 197 18.20 -17.68 -19.32
C PRO A 197 18.88 -17.61 -17.94
N ASN A 198 20.19 -17.83 -17.94
CA ASN A 198 21.06 -17.52 -16.78
C ASN A 198 21.68 -16.12 -16.89
N LEU A 199 21.78 -15.58 -18.11
CA LEU A 199 22.22 -14.22 -18.36
C LEU A 199 21.37 -13.60 -19.46
N ALA A 200 20.70 -12.48 -19.19
CA ALA A 200 19.90 -11.76 -20.17
C ALA A 200 20.30 -10.28 -20.28
N ILE A 201 20.41 -9.76 -21.50
CA ILE A 201 20.67 -8.34 -21.77
C ILE A 201 19.64 -7.82 -22.78
N ASN A 202 18.75 -6.95 -22.34
CA ASN A 202 17.55 -6.62 -23.11
C ASN A 202 17.31 -5.11 -23.21
N LEU A 203 16.61 -4.67 -24.26
CA LEU A 203 15.93 -3.37 -24.19
C LEU A 203 14.61 -3.57 -23.43
N ILE A 204 13.72 -4.43 -23.95
CA ILE A 204 12.57 -4.96 -23.21
C ILE A 204 12.66 -6.49 -23.20
N GLY A 205 12.94 -7.05 -22.02
CA GLY A 205 12.97 -8.49 -21.74
C GLY A 205 11.57 -9.06 -21.56
N GLY A 206 11.38 -10.30 -21.99
CA GLY A 206 10.14 -11.05 -21.82
C GLY A 206 10.41 -12.54 -21.94
N TYR A 207 10.62 -13.21 -20.82
CA TYR A 207 10.90 -14.64 -20.78
C TYR A 207 9.89 -15.39 -19.90
N ARG A 208 9.97 -16.73 -19.93
CA ARG A 208 9.14 -17.57 -19.05
C ARG A 208 9.54 -17.33 -17.60
N GLY A 209 10.85 -17.24 -17.36
CA GLY A 209 11.42 -16.95 -16.07
C GLY A 209 12.92 -16.71 -16.18
N LEU A 210 13.54 -16.36 -15.05
CA LEU A 210 14.97 -16.09 -14.96
C LEU A 210 15.62 -17.00 -13.90
N ASP A 211 16.79 -17.57 -14.20
CA ASP A 211 17.64 -18.24 -13.21
C ASP A 211 19.10 -17.74 -13.30
N GLY A 212 19.31 -16.49 -12.91
CA GLY A 212 20.61 -15.83 -12.96
C GLY A 212 20.52 -14.31 -12.96
N LEU A 213 21.14 -13.66 -13.94
CA LEU A 213 21.24 -12.20 -14.03
C LEU A 213 20.54 -11.66 -15.27
N GLU A 214 19.73 -10.63 -15.12
CA GLU A 214 19.14 -9.91 -16.25
C GLU A 214 19.37 -8.40 -16.11
N LEU A 215 19.78 -7.78 -17.21
CA LEU A 215 20.02 -6.35 -17.33
C LEU A 215 19.16 -5.82 -18.48
N GLY A 216 18.36 -4.79 -18.23
CA GLY A 216 17.61 -4.19 -19.33
C GLY A 216 17.06 -2.79 -19.11
N PHE A 217 16.30 -2.29 -20.07
CA PHE A 217 15.53 -1.05 -19.89
C PHE A 217 14.20 -1.37 -19.20
N GLY A 218 13.59 -2.49 -19.55
CA GLY A 218 12.51 -3.13 -18.80
C GLY A 218 12.64 -4.65 -18.90
N ASN A 219 12.31 -5.36 -17.82
CA ASN A 219 12.39 -6.81 -17.74
C ASN A 219 11.03 -7.38 -17.33
N MET A 220 10.60 -8.47 -17.97
CA MET A 220 9.33 -9.14 -17.70
C MET A 220 9.52 -10.65 -17.64
N GLU A 221 8.98 -11.27 -16.60
CA GLU A 221 8.96 -12.71 -16.42
C GLU A 221 7.56 -13.21 -16.11
N ASP A 222 7.12 -14.24 -16.81
CA ASP A 222 5.76 -14.75 -16.68
C ASP A 222 5.58 -15.63 -15.43
N GLU A 223 6.61 -16.38 -15.03
CA GLU A 223 6.50 -17.36 -13.94
C GLU A 223 7.37 -17.03 -12.74
N PHE A 224 8.69 -16.88 -12.92
CA PHE A 224 9.60 -16.73 -11.78
C PHE A 224 10.87 -15.96 -12.09
N MET A 225 11.50 -15.47 -11.02
CA MET A 225 12.88 -14.99 -11.05
C MET A 225 13.67 -15.56 -9.88
N HIS A 226 14.79 -16.22 -10.18
CA HIS A 226 15.82 -16.60 -9.23
C HIS A 226 17.12 -15.87 -9.60
N GLY A 227 17.65 -15.04 -8.69
CA GLY A 227 18.90 -14.31 -8.91
C GLY A 227 18.75 -12.79 -8.85
N ALA A 228 19.12 -12.07 -9.91
CA ALA A 228 19.13 -10.61 -9.90
C ALA A 228 18.61 -10.01 -11.22
N GLN A 229 17.68 -9.06 -11.10
CA GLN A 229 17.16 -8.27 -12.22
C GLN A 229 17.46 -6.79 -12.00
N PHE A 230 18.11 -6.18 -12.99
CA PHE A 230 18.34 -4.74 -13.03
C PHE A 230 17.69 -4.14 -14.27
N ALA A 231 16.83 -3.14 -14.06
CA ALA A 231 16.20 -2.41 -15.13
C ALA A 231 16.40 -0.91 -15.00
N LEU A 232 16.46 -0.20 -16.13
CA LEU A 232 16.40 1.26 -16.08
C LEU A 232 15.01 1.75 -15.67
N ILE A 233 13.92 1.15 -16.17
CA ILE A 233 12.56 1.60 -15.87
C ILE A 233 11.86 0.62 -14.93
N PHE A 234 11.65 -0.62 -15.36
CA PHE A 234 10.84 -1.56 -14.59
C PHE A 234 11.34 -3.02 -14.63
N ASN A 235 11.13 -3.74 -13.53
CA ASN A 235 11.14 -5.20 -13.50
C ASN A 235 9.73 -5.69 -13.15
N SER A 236 9.24 -6.73 -13.82
CA SER A 236 7.94 -7.32 -13.53
C SER A 236 8.03 -8.84 -13.56
N VAL A 237 7.60 -9.48 -12.46
CA VAL A 237 7.50 -10.94 -12.36
C VAL A 237 6.05 -11.29 -12.03
N ALA A 238 5.35 -11.98 -12.93
CA ALA A 238 3.93 -12.31 -12.76
C ALA A 238 3.69 -13.47 -11.79
N GLY A 239 4.72 -14.24 -11.41
CA GLY A 239 4.66 -15.20 -10.31
C GLY A 239 5.56 -14.82 -9.13
N THR A 240 6.56 -15.65 -8.85
CA THR A 240 7.40 -15.53 -7.63
C THR A 240 8.81 -15.07 -7.93
N SER A 241 9.41 -14.30 -7.03
CA SER A 241 10.80 -13.87 -7.17
C SER A 241 11.62 -14.15 -5.92
N ARG A 242 12.85 -14.63 -6.11
CA ARG A 242 13.85 -14.85 -5.07
C ARG A 242 15.17 -14.21 -5.46
N GLY A 243 15.56 -13.17 -4.74
CA GLY A 243 16.84 -12.49 -4.92
C GLY A 243 16.71 -10.98 -4.95
N LEU A 244 17.33 -10.31 -5.92
CA LEU A 244 17.39 -8.85 -6.02
C LEU A 244 16.61 -8.35 -7.23
N GLN A 245 15.63 -7.46 -7.02
CA GLN A 245 15.05 -6.65 -8.09
C GLN A 245 15.42 -5.19 -7.88
N ALA A 246 16.04 -4.58 -8.89
CA ALA A 246 16.40 -3.17 -8.84
C ALA A 246 15.97 -2.46 -10.12
N ALA A 247 15.19 -1.39 -9.98
CA ALA A 247 14.75 -0.57 -11.10
C ALA A 247 14.79 0.92 -10.71
N PHE A 248 14.83 1.85 -11.68
CA PHE A 248 14.65 3.25 -11.31
C PHE A 248 13.20 3.52 -10.91
N ALA A 249 12.22 3.10 -11.72
CA ALA A 249 10.83 3.50 -11.53
C ALA A 249 10.00 2.45 -10.78
N TYR A 250 10.02 1.17 -11.20
CA TYR A 250 9.05 0.19 -10.73
C TYR A 250 9.60 -1.23 -10.61
N ASN A 251 9.43 -1.88 -9.46
CA ASN A 251 9.59 -3.32 -9.33
C ASN A 251 8.24 -3.97 -8.98
N HIS A 252 7.93 -5.09 -9.62
CA HIS A 252 6.71 -5.85 -9.38
C HIS A 252 6.96 -7.35 -9.21
N THR A 253 6.28 -7.95 -8.23
CA THR A 253 6.18 -9.42 -8.09
C THR A 253 4.77 -9.78 -7.65
N ALA A 254 3.96 -10.36 -8.53
CA ALA A 254 2.52 -10.47 -8.27
C ALA A 254 2.17 -11.39 -7.08
N VAL A 255 2.95 -12.46 -6.85
CA VAL A 255 2.62 -13.47 -5.84
C VAL A 255 3.46 -13.32 -4.57
N TYR A 256 4.77 -13.57 -4.68
CA TYR A 256 5.65 -13.64 -3.51
C TYR A 256 7.08 -13.24 -3.86
N HIS A 257 7.66 -12.32 -3.10
CA HIS A 257 9.05 -11.89 -3.23
C HIS A 257 9.87 -12.25 -1.99
N SER A 258 10.96 -12.99 -2.18
CA SER A 258 11.95 -13.30 -1.13
C SER A 258 13.29 -12.67 -1.45
N GLY A 259 13.63 -11.56 -0.80
CA GLY A 259 14.89 -10.86 -1.01
C GLY A 259 14.79 -9.35 -0.88
N LEU A 260 15.40 -8.62 -1.81
CA LEU A 260 15.48 -7.17 -1.79
C LEU A 260 14.87 -6.57 -3.05
N GLN A 261 13.90 -5.65 -2.89
CA GLN A 261 13.41 -4.80 -3.98
C GLN A 261 13.87 -3.36 -3.76
N LEU A 262 14.51 -2.78 -4.78
CA LEU A 262 15.05 -1.42 -4.78
C LEU A 262 14.46 -0.61 -5.94
N ALA A 263 13.71 0.44 -5.64
CA ALA A 263 13.22 1.38 -6.63
C ALA A 263 13.40 2.82 -6.15
N PHE A 264 13.66 3.78 -7.04
CA PHE A 264 13.45 5.19 -6.67
C PHE A 264 11.95 5.50 -6.59
N GLY A 265 11.15 4.90 -7.46
CA GLY A 265 9.69 5.03 -7.46
C GLY A 265 9.01 4.02 -6.54
N VAL A 266 8.44 2.97 -7.14
CA VAL A 266 7.48 2.08 -6.48
C VAL A 266 8.01 0.65 -6.45
N ASN A 267 7.93 -0.01 -5.29
CA ASN A 267 8.01 -1.46 -5.17
C ASN A 267 6.60 -1.99 -4.86
N HIS A 268 6.16 -3.02 -5.58
CA HIS A 268 4.89 -3.67 -5.36
C HIS A 268 5.04 -5.18 -5.40
N ALA A 269 4.63 -5.86 -4.33
CA ALA A 269 4.57 -7.31 -4.31
C ALA A 269 3.28 -7.79 -3.64
N GLY A 270 2.92 -9.06 -3.80
CA GLY A 270 1.97 -9.71 -2.88
C GLY A 270 2.60 -9.85 -1.50
N ASP A 271 3.06 -11.05 -1.16
CA ASP A 271 3.80 -11.28 0.08
C ASP A 271 5.31 -11.02 -0.09
N VAL A 272 5.95 -10.48 0.94
CA VAL A 272 7.38 -10.15 0.97
C VAL A 272 8.08 -10.79 2.16
N LYS A 273 9.15 -11.53 1.90
CA LYS A 273 10.13 -11.93 2.91
C LYS A 273 11.47 -11.26 2.62
N GLY A 274 11.80 -10.22 3.35
CA GLY A 274 13.01 -9.43 3.12
C GLY A 274 12.75 -7.93 3.20
N ALA A 275 13.23 -7.15 2.23
CA ALA A 275 13.13 -5.69 2.30
C ALA A 275 12.69 -5.03 0.99
N GLN A 276 11.91 -3.96 1.13
CA GLN A 276 11.58 -3.03 0.05
C GLN A 276 12.10 -1.63 0.39
N VAL A 277 12.84 -1.02 -0.54
CA VAL A 277 13.32 0.36 -0.40
C VAL A 277 12.93 1.15 -1.62
N GLY A 278 12.15 2.21 -1.42
CA GLY A 278 11.72 3.12 -2.48
C GLY A 278 10.78 4.21 -2.00
N ALA A 279 10.38 5.14 -2.88
CA ALA A 279 9.48 6.22 -2.49
C ALA A 279 8.13 5.67 -2.00
N VAL A 280 7.61 4.64 -2.67
CA VAL A 280 6.38 3.94 -2.29
C VAL A 280 6.63 2.44 -2.24
N ASN A 281 6.27 1.79 -1.14
CA ASN A 281 6.33 0.33 -1.01
C ASN A 281 4.93 -0.21 -0.72
N LEU A 282 4.49 -1.16 -1.54
CA LEU A 282 3.17 -1.80 -1.47
C LEU A 282 3.36 -3.31 -1.32
N ALA A 283 2.68 -3.89 -0.34
CA ALA A 283 2.63 -5.33 -0.13
C ALA A 283 1.30 -5.76 0.50
N ASP A 284 1.04 -7.06 0.51
CA ASP A 284 0.04 -7.69 1.37
C ASP A 284 0.68 -7.92 2.74
N ARG A 285 1.58 -8.89 2.91
CA ARG A 285 2.34 -9.08 4.16
C ARG A 285 3.83 -8.93 3.98
N VAL A 286 4.51 -8.33 4.95
CA VAL A 286 5.97 -8.13 4.94
C VAL A 286 6.63 -8.75 6.16
N SER A 287 7.22 -9.93 5.99
CA SER A 287 8.18 -10.50 6.94
C SER A 287 9.56 -9.87 6.72
N GLY A 288 9.73 -8.67 7.24
CA GLY A 288 10.95 -7.87 7.15
C GLY A 288 10.67 -6.36 7.15
N ALA A 289 11.32 -5.61 6.25
CA ALA A 289 11.36 -4.14 6.35
C ALA A 289 10.87 -3.42 5.07
N GLN A 290 10.03 -2.40 5.25
CA GLN A 290 9.75 -1.39 4.23
C GLN A 290 10.39 -0.06 4.63
N VAL A 291 11.11 0.58 3.70
CA VAL A 291 11.71 1.91 3.90
C VAL A 291 11.33 2.80 2.73
N GLY A 292 10.59 3.88 3.01
CA GLY A 292 10.09 4.77 1.97
C GLY A 292 9.38 6.00 2.49
N PHE A 293 8.87 6.85 1.60
CA PHE A 293 7.99 7.93 2.02
C PHE A 293 6.62 7.39 2.41
N VAL A 294 6.12 6.45 1.61
CA VAL A 294 4.83 5.80 1.81
C VAL A 294 5.04 4.29 1.84
N ASN A 295 4.62 3.65 2.92
CA ASN A 295 4.62 2.20 3.05
C ASN A 295 3.20 1.73 3.34
N VAL A 296 2.72 0.75 2.59
CA VAL A 296 1.39 0.19 2.77
C VAL A 296 1.48 -1.34 2.75
N ALA A 297 0.97 -1.97 3.80
CA ALA A 297 0.80 -3.41 3.91
C ALA A 297 -0.41 -3.76 4.77
N ASP A 298 -0.83 -5.02 4.77
CA ASP A 298 -1.67 -5.58 5.83
C ASP A 298 -0.86 -5.64 7.13
N THR A 299 0.34 -6.22 7.06
CA THR A 299 1.30 -6.32 8.17
C THR A 299 2.73 -6.13 7.68
N ALA A 300 3.60 -5.61 8.56
CA ALA A 300 5.04 -5.55 8.35
C ALA A 300 5.79 -5.69 9.67
N ASP A 301 6.97 -6.31 9.73
CA ASP A 301 7.78 -6.30 10.96
C ASP A 301 8.28 -4.87 11.26
N LEU A 302 8.82 -4.22 10.24
CA LEU A 302 9.29 -2.83 10.29
C LEU A 302 8.78 -2.05 9.08
N SER A 303 8.16 -0.90 9.35
CA SER A 303 7.81 0.06 8.32
C SER A 303 8.31 1.45 8.69
N LEU A 304 9.34 1.90 7.99
CA LEU A 304 9.91 3.23 8.15
C LEU A 304 9.43 4.14 7.02
N GLY A 305 8.55 5.08 7.34
CA GLY A 305 8.17 6.10 6.38
C GLY A 305 7.40 7.25 6.99
N LEU A 306 7.29 8.33 6.20
CA LEU A 306 6.50 9.51 6.57
C LEU A 306 5.04 9.12 6.78
N VAL A 307 4.54 8.24 5.92
CA VAL A 307 3.22 7.62 6.03
C VAL A 307 3.39 6.12 5.97
N SER A 308 3.10 5.44 7.06
CA SER A 308 3.08 3.98 7.14
C SER A 308 1.68 3.53 7.51
N ILE A 309 1.06 2.70 6.67
CA ILE A 309 -0.30 2.19 6.87
C ILE A 309 -0.24 0.66 6.91
N MET A 310 -0.60 0.10 8.05
CA MET A 310 -0.65 -1.35 8.30
C MET A 310 -2.11 -1.72 8.56
N ARG A 311 -2.80 -2.31 7.58
CA ARG A 311 -4.27 -2.44 7.60
C ARG A 311 -4.80 -3.30 8.75
N GLU A 312 -4.02 -4.26 9.21
CA GLU A 312 -4.39 -5.13 10.34
C GLU A 312 -4.03 -4.53 11.71
N GLU A 313 -3.28 -3.42 11.74
CA GLU A 313 -2.90 -2.76 12.98
C GLU A 313 -3.84 -1.59 13.31
N PRO A 314 -4.18 -1.36 14.58
CA PRO A 314 -5.04 -0.25 14.98
C PRO A 314 -4.35 1.12 14.81
N ILE A 315 -5.18 2.13 14.58
CA ILE A 315 -4.80 3.54 14.63
C ILE A 315 -5.16 4.06 16.03
N TYR A 316 -4.19 4.65 16.73
CA TYR A 316 -4.40 5.18 18.08
C TYR A 316 -4.47 6.69 18.09
N GLY A 317 -5.43 7.22 18.84
CA GLY A 317 -5.39 8.60 19.32
C GLY A 317 -4.43 8.71 20.51
N VAL A 318 -3.62 9.75 20.55
CA VAL A 318 -2.72 10.03 21.67
C VAL A 318 -2.86 11.47 22.13
N ALA A 319 -2.81 11.69 23.44
CA ALA A 319 -2.75 13.02 24.02
C ALA A 319 -1.85 13.01 25.24
N TRP A 320 -0.99 14.03 25.39
CA TRP A 320 -0.09 14.12 26.53
C TRP A 320 0.20 15.55 26.92
N ILE A 321 0.59 15.69 28.18
CA ILE A 321 1.17 16.88 28.74
C ILE A 321 2.65 16.68 29.01
N SER A 322 3.41 17.76 28.91
CA SER A 322 4.83 17.80 29.16
C SER A 322 5.15 18.71 30.34
N SER A 323 6.22 18.43 31.09
CA SER A 323 6.61 19.28 32.22
C SER A 323 7.07 20.68 31.79
N SER A 324 7.39 20.88 30.51
CA SER A 324 7.61 22.21 29.90
C SER A 324 6.29 22.94 29.54
N GLY A 325 5.13 22.39 29.91
CA GLY A 325 3.83 23.06 29.79
C GLY A 325 3.15 22.89 28.43
N PHE A 326 3.61 21.97 27.59
CA PHE A 326 2.90 21.64 26.34
C PHE A 326 1.73 20.69 26.61
N LEU A 327 0.62 20.93 25.93
CA LEU A 327 -0.45 19.97 25.70
C LEU A 327 -0.45 19.61 24.21
N LEU A 328 -0.28 18.33 23.92
CA LEU A 328 -0.13 17.81 22.56
C LEU A 328 -1.13 16.67 22.34
N GLY A 329 -1.63 16.58 21.12
CA GLY A 329 -2.53 15.54 20.66
C GLY A 329 -2.14 15.07 19.27
N GLY A 330 -2.35 13.81 18.97
CA GLY A 330 -1.92 13.23 17.71
C GLY A 330 -2.51 11.88 17.41
N ILE A 331 -2.04 11.33 16.29
CA ILE A 331 -2.39 10.01 15.79
C ILE A 331 -1.11 9.20 15.70
N GLN A 332 -1.14 7.97 16.20
CA GLN A 332 -0.05 7.01 16.12
C GLN A 332 -0.51 5.76 15.37
N HIS A 333 0.26 5.36 14.36
CA HIS A 333 -0.02 4.17 13.55
C HIS A 333 1.27 3.59 12.94
N GLY A 334 1.27 2.31 12.58
CA GLY A 334 2.42 1.61 12.02
C GLY A 334 2.36 0.12 12.31
N SER A 335 3.51 -0.55 12.30
CA SER A 335 3.59 -1.98 12.64
C SER A 335 3.44 -2.24 14.13
N LYS A 336 3.31 -3.53 14.47
CA LYS A 336 3.26 -4.03 15.85
C LYS A 336 4.33 -3.43 16.77
N HIS A 337 5.58 -3.34 16.28
CA HIS A 337 6.73 -2.90 17.08
C HIS A 337 7.28 -1.52 16.67
N PHE A 338 6.83 -0.95 15.56
CA PHE A 338 7.33 0.33 15.08
C PHE A 338 6.19 1.22 14.59
N ARG A 339 6.08 2.42 15.13
CA ARG A 339 4.98 3.33 14.85
C ARG A 339 5.47 4.72 14.49
N THR A 340 4.79 5.33 13.54
CA THR A 340 4.91 6.75 13.23
C THR A 340 3.80 7.51 13.95
N MET A 341 4.11 8.71 14.40
CA MET A 341 3.16 9.61 15.06
C MET A 341 3.13 10.95 14.33
N LEU A 342 1.93 11.48 14.10
CA LEU A 342 1.72 12.87 13.70
C LEU A 342 1.00 13.57 14.83
N PHE A 343 1.48 14.74 15.25
CA PHE A 343 0.90 15.45 16.39
C PHE A 343 0.95 16.96 16.24
N LEU A 344 0.06 17.62 16.99
CA LEU A 344 -0.05 19.06 17.10
C LEU A 344 -0.49 19.46 18.51
N GLY A 345 -0.29 20.72 18.85
CA GLY A 345 -0.79 21.30 20.09
C GLY A 345 -0.09 22.61 20.40
N GLY A 346 0.14 22.90 21.67
CA GLY A 346 0.77 24.15 22.06
C GLY A 346 0.95 24.28 23.56
N ALA A 347 1.50 25.41 23.97
CA ALA A 347 1.69 25.72 25.38
C ALA A 347 0.34 25.91 26.07
N ALA A 348 0.05 25.08 27.06
CA ALA A 348 -1.15 25.16 27.88
C ALA A 348 -0.99 26.14 29.06
N THR A 349 0.24 26.39 29.51
CA THR A 349 0.53 27.25 30.66
C THR A 349 1.85 28.00 30.50
N GLY A 350 1.89 29.29 30.87
CA GLY A 350 3.10 29.93 31.38
C GLY A 350 4.16 30.45 30.39
N LEU A 351 3.89 30.54 29.08
CA LEU A 351 4.83 31.21 28.16
C LEU A 351 4.43 32.68 27.97
N GLU A 352 5.33 33.61 28.32
CA GLU A 352 5.08 35.05 28.43
C GLU A 352 4.87 35.76 27.07
N GLU A 353 5.22 35.13 25.94
CA GLU A 353 5.10 35.73 24.60
C GLU A 353 4.23 34.90 23.65
N GLY A 354 2.92 35.16 23.65
CA GLY A 354 2.00 34.69 22.61
C GLY A 354 1.71 33.19 22.62
N GLN A 355 0.68 32.79 21.89
CA GLN A 355 0.31 31.38 21.74
C GLN A 355 1.43 30.65 20.97
N VAL A 356 2.18 29.80 21.68
CA VAL A 356 3.20 28.94 21.08
C VAL A 356 2.52 27.68 20.56
N GLY A 357 2.42 27.56 19.25
CA GLY A 357 1.94 26.36 18.58
C GLY A 357 3.07 25.35 18.36
N ALA A 358 2.75 24.08 18.41
CA ALA A 358 3.68 22.99 18.14
C ALA A 358 3.04 21.98 17.17
N ALA A 359 3.81 21.53 16.19
CA ALA A 359 3.42 20.45 15.30
C ALA A 359 4.65 19.61 14.96
N GLY A 360 4.50 18.30 14.85
CA GLY A 360 5.65 17.43 14.66
C GLY A 360 5.33 16.02 14.23
N LEU A 361 6.42 15.29 14.01
CA LEU A 361 6.44 13.88 13.64
C LEU A 361 7.20 13.10 14.70
N GLY A 362 6.76 11.88 14.97
CA GLY A 362 7.38 10.98 15.93
C GLY A 362 7.65 9.61 15.33
N LEU A 363 8.73 8.99 15.77
CA LEU A 363 9.02 7.57 15.56
C LEU A 363 9.01 6.89 16.93
N SER A 364 8.37 5.73 17.01
CA SER A 364 8.15 5.02 18.26
C SER A 364 8.49 3.55 18.08
N VAL A 365 9.38 3.03 18.92
CA VAL A 365 9.61 1.60 19.07
C VAL A 365 8.71 1.12 20.21
N HIS A 366 7.71 0.30 19.86
CA HIS A 366 6.72 -0.24 20.79
C HIS A 366 7.10 -1.65 21.23
N LEU A 367 7.30 -1.84 22.54
CA LEU A 367 7.68 -3.12 23.13
C LEU A 367 6.56 -3.62 24.05
N PRO A 368 5.63 -4.47 23.57
CA PRO A 368 4.61 -5.08 24.41
C PRO A 368 5.28 -6.12 25.33
N LEU A 369 5.31 -5.85 26.64
CA LEU A 369 5.94 -6.74 27.61
C LEU A 369 4.94 -7.79 28.12
N THR A 370 3.69 -7.38 28.31
CA THR A 370 2.54 -8.20 28.71
C THR A 370 1.27 -7.60 28.11
N ASP A 371 0.12 -8.23 28.28
CA ASP A 371 -1.15 -7.70 27.76
C ASP A 371 -1.58 -6.36 28.38
N TRP A 372 -1.03 -6.00 29.54
CA TRP A 372 -1.39 -4.81 30.33
C TRP A 372 -0.23 -3.82 30.50
N PHE A 373 0.99 -4.17 30.08
CA PHE A 373 2.16 -3.30 30.14
C PHE A 373 2.97 -3.29 28.85
N TYR A 374 3.41 -2.10 28.46
CA TYR A 374 4.35 -1.90 27.35
C TYR A 374 5.39 -0.84 27.69
N LEU A 375 6.49 -0.86 26.95
CA LEU A 375 7.53 0.16 26.96
C LEU A 375 7.64 0.78 25.56
N ASP A 376 7.64 2.11 25.48
CA ASP A 376 7.87 2.86 24.24
C ASP A 376 9.19 3.63 24.32
N ILE A 377 9.94 3.59 23.23
CA ILE A 377 11.11 4.44 23.01
C ILE A 377 10.79 5.35 21.82
N ASP A 378 10.68 6.64 22.08
CA ASP A 378 10.24 7.60 21.07
C ASP A 378 11.31 8.62 20.73
N TYR A 379 11.34 9.01 19.46
CA TYR A 379 11.99 10.23 18.99
C TYR A 379 10.93 11.15 18.38
N LEU A 380 10.85 12.39 18.86
CA LEU A 380 9.95 13.41 18.34
C LEU A 380 10.74 14.56 17.72
N ALA A 381 10.34 14.95 16.51
CA ALA A 381 10.82 16.12 15.80
C ALA A 381 9.69 17.14 15.73
N THR A 382 9.79 18.20 16.54
CA THR A 382 8.72 19.19 16.72
C THR A 382 9.13 20.54 16.16
N GLN A 383 8.32 21.09 15.26
CA GLN A 383 8.39 22.49 14.90
C GLN A 383 7.59 23.31 15.90
N VAL A 384 8.23 24.32 16.48
CA VAL A 384 7.58 25.26 17.40
C VAL A 384 7.43 26.60 16.70
N ALA A 385 6.22 27.15 16.72
CA ALA A 385 5.84 28.38 16.04
C ALA A 385 5.26 29.41 17.01
N VAL A 386 5.64 30.67 16.80
CA VAL A 386 5.06 31.85 17.45
C VAL A 386 4.54 32.77 16.35
N ALA A 387 3.59 33.66 16.67
CA ALA A 387 2.90 34.53 15.71
C ALA A 387 3.80 35.35 14.75
N ASP A 388 5.09 35.55 15.04
CA ASP A 388 6.07 36.06 14.07
C ASP A 388 6.84 34.89 13.41
N TYR A 389 6.42 34.53 12.20
CA TYR A 389 6.94 33.41 11.40
C TYR A 389 8.42 33.52 10.99
N ARG A 390 9.10 34.65 11.29
CA ARG A 390 10.46 34.91 10.80
C ARG A 390 11.58 34.24 11.60
N LYS A 391 11.28 33.58 12.72
CA LYS A 391 12.27 32.84 13.51
C LYS A 391 11.80 31.43 13.80
N GLN A 392 12.45 30.44 13.19
CA GLN A 392 12.15 29.02 13.37
C GLN A 392 12.79 28.50 14.66
N SER A 393 12.04 27.66 15.40
CA SER A 393 12.57 26.89 16.53
C SER A 393 12.22 25.42 16.38
N HIS A 394 13.21 24.54 16.57
CA HIS A 394 13.04 23.10 16.45
C HIS A 394 13.30 22.45 17.80
N LEU A 395 12.35 21.66 18.28
CA LEU A 395 12.42 20.91 19.52
C LEU A 395 12.48 19.42 19.18
N SER A 396 13.61 18.78 19.49
CA SER A 396 13.79 17.34 19.40
C SER A 396 13.64 16.73 20.79
N MET A 397 12.90 15.64 20.92
CA MET A 397 12.73 14.94 22.21
C MET A 397 12.97 13.45 22.05
N PHE A 398 13.75 12.88 22.97
CA PHE A 398 13.86 11.43 23.15
C PHE A 398 13.07 11.04 24.40
N ARG A 399 12.12 10.12 24.29
CA ARG A 399 11.26 9.69 25.41
C ARG A 399 11.42 8.21 25.69
N LEU A 400 11.36 7.86 26.96
CA LEU A 400 11.23 6.48 27.43
C LEU A 400 9.94 6.40 28.24
N LEU A 401 8.90 5.76 27.69
CA LEU A 401 7.57 5.77 28.27
C LEU A 401 7.17 4.37 28.72
N THR A 402 6.60 4.26 29.92
CA THR A 402 5.93 3.06 30.38
C THR A 402 4.43 3.26 30.24
N GLY A 403 3.74 2.31 29.62
CA GLY A 403 2.31 2.36 29.41
C GLY A 403 1.58 1.23 30.13
N PHE A 404 0.50 1.58 30.82
CA PHE A 404 -0.44 0.67 31.48
C PHE A 404 -1.76 0.64 30.70
N LYS A 405 -2.18 -0.56 30.29
CA LYS A 405 -3.36 -0.82 29.46
C LYS A 405 -4.45 -1.50 30.30
N PRO A 406 -5.34 -0.75 30.97
CA PRO A 406 -6.44 -1.31 31.76
C PRO A 406 -7.55 -1.97 30.92
N GLY A 407 -7.57 -1.74 29.60
CA GLY A 407 -8.51 -2.35 28.67
C GLY A 407 -8.01 -2.28 27.23
N GLU A 408 -8.70 -2.88 26.28
CA GLU A 408 -8.21 -3.02 24.90
C GLU A 408 -8.02 -1.68 24.15
N HIS A 409 -8.88 -0.71 24.45
CA HIS A 409 -8.97 0.58 23.75
C HIS A 409 -8.46 1.77 24.59
N PHE A 410 -7.76 1.54 25.69
CA PHE A 410 -7.28 2.65 26.52
C PHE A 410 -5.99 2.29 27.24
N ALA A 411 -5.03 3.21 27.22
CA ALA A 411 -3.82 3.14 28.01
C ALA A 411 -3.44 4.50 28.59
N ILE A 412 -2.82 4.48 29.76
CA ILE A 412 -2.17 5.63 30.38
C ILE A 412 -0.68 5.39 30.28
N TYR A 413 0.09 6.39 29.87
CA TYR A 413 1.54 6.29 29.79
C TYR A 413 2.22 7.46 30.48
N LEU A 414 3.40 7.20 31.02
CA LEU A 414 4.26 8.23 31.59
C LEU A 414 5.73 7.86 31.47
N GLY A 415 6.60 8.85 31.52
CA GLY A 415 8.03 8.59 31.59
C GLY A 415 8.91 9.82 31.41
N PRO A 416 10.23 9.64 31.62
CA PRO A 416 11.21 10.68 31.39
C PRO A 416 11.46 10.91 29.90
N ALA A 417 11.92 12.11 29.59
CA ALA A 417 12.40 12.50 28.27
C ALA A 417 13.63 13.41 28.39
N VAL A 418 14.37 13.52 27.30
CA VAL A 418 15.44 14.50 27.13
C VAL A 418 15.06 15.39 25.96
N ALA A 419 14.93 16.68 26.23
CA ALA A 419 14.60 17.70 25.25
C ALA A 419 15.87 18.41 24.76
N GLY A 420 15.92 18.67 23.46
CA GLY A 420 16.92 19.50 22.80
C GLY A 420 16.23 20.55 21.93
N LEU A 421 16.40 21.83 22.27
CA LEU A 421 15.82 22.95 21.53
C LEU A 421 16.91 23.68 20.78
N PHE A 422 16.69 23.91 19.48
CA PHE A 422 17.40 24.89 18.69
C PHE A 422 16.46 26.08 18.41
N SER A 423 16.89 27.31 18.73
CA SER A 423 16.11 28.52 18.45
C SER A 423 16.98 29.66 17.92
N GLY A 424 16.44 30.44 16.99
CA GLY A 424 17.02 31.72 16.57
C GLY A 424 16.80 32.88 17.57
N ARG A 425 16.16 32.64 18.71
CA ARG A 425 15.95 33.63 19.79
C ARG A 425 16.73 33.25 21.03
N GLU A 426 17.37 34.21 21.68
CA GLU A 426 18.23 33.96 22.85
C GLU A 426 17.47 33.46 24.09
N ASP A 427 16.18 33.73 24.18
CA ASP A 427 15.33 33.25 25.26
C ASP A 427 14.74 31.86 25.01
N GLY A 428 15.01 31.25 23.85
CA GLY A 428 14.44 29.95 23.49
C GLY A 428 12.90 29.94 23.51
N LEU A 429 12.26 31.08 23.24
CA LEU A 429 10.80 31.27 23.36
C LEU A 429 10.26 31.13 24.80
N GLY A 430 11.12 31.17 25.81
CA GLY A 430 10.75 30.89 27.20
C GLY A 430 10.42 29.42 27.47
N ILE A 431 10.67 28.52 26.51
CA ILE A 431 10.40 27.08 26.63
C ILE A 431 11.41 26.36 27.55
N PRO A 432 12.73 26.61 27.43
CA PRO A 432 13.69 25.95 28.30
C PRO A 432 13.45 26.36 29.76
N PRO A 433 13.37 25.40 30.70
CA PRO A 433 13.28 25.72 32.12
C PRO A 433 14.58 26.38 32.63
N GLU A 434 14.52 27.02 33.81
CA GLU A 434 15.68 27.71 34.40
C GLU A 434 16.92 26.81 34.57
N TYR A 435 16.74 25.51 34.77
CA TYR A 435 17.80 24.53 34.93
C TYR A 435 18.33 23.96 33.59
N ALA A 436 17.83 24.43 32.44
CA ALA A 436 18.28 23.96 31.15
C ALA A 436 19.75 24.34 30.89
N VAL A 437 20.49 23.40 30.30
CA VAL A 437 21.89 23.62 29.92
C VAL A 437 21.92 24.25 28.54
N ARG A 438 22.41 25.49 28.45
CA ARG A 438 22.69 26.16 27.17
C ARG A 438 24.07 25.72 26.65
N ASN A 439 24.12 25.20 25.43
CA ASN A 439 25.37 24.76 24.80
C ASN A 439 25.62 25.51 23.48
N GLY A 440 26.54 26.48 23.52
CA GLY A 440 27.07 27.18 22.37
C GLY A 440 26.14 28.23 21.74
N ASP A 441 26.77 29.21 21.10
CA ASP A 441 26.13 30.08 20.10
C ASP A 441 26.38 29.41 18.75
N ALA A 442 25.36 28.78 18.18
CA ALA A 442 25.43 28.31 16.80
C ALA A 442 25.45 29.53 15.88
N VAL A 443 26.06 29.39 14.69
CA VAL A 443 26.22 30.49 13.72
C VAL A 443 24.90 31.22 13.42
N ASN A 444 23.75 30.56 13.62
CA ASN A 444 22.41 31.09 13.40
C ASN A 444 21.42 30.88 14.58
N GLY A 445 21.89 30.63 15.81
CA GLY A 445 20.96 30.42 16.94
C GLY A 445 21.59 29.90 18.22
N TYR A 446 20.75 29.43 19.12
CA TYR A 446 21.09 28.99 20.47
C TYR A 446 20.51 27.60 20.71
N THR A 447 21.23 26.78 21.48
CA THR A 447 20.82 25.39 21.77
C THR A 447 20.69 25.16 23.27
N TRP A 448 19.59 24.53 23.68
CA TRP A 448 19.34 24.13 25.08
C TRP A 448 19.04 22.65 25.19
N PHE A 449 19.43 22.07 26.32
CA PHE A 449 19.12 20.69 26.69
C PHE A 449 18.59 20.63 28.12
N TRP A 450 17.53 19.86 28.35
CA TRP A 450 17.00 19.62 29.69
C TRP A 450 16.29 18.27 29.80
N PRO A 451 16.25 17.67 30.99
CA PRO A 451 15.38 16.54 31.28
C PRO A 451 13.92 17.00 31.40
N GLU A 452 12.98 16.16 30.96
CA GLU A 452 11.54 16.43 30.96
C GLU A 452 10.77 15.19 31.43
N PHE A 453 9.51 15.37 31.86
CA PHE A 453 8.57 14.29 32.14
C PHE A 453 7.29 14.46 31.33
N HIS A 454 6.76 13.34 30.84
CA HIS A 454 5.55 13.28 30.04
C HIS A 454 4.52 12.39 30.73
N LEU A 455 3.25 12.78 30.65
CA LEU A 455 2.08 12.01 31.08
C LEU A 455 1.02 12.10 30.00
N GLY A 456 0.48 10.97 29.58
CA GLY A 456 -0.52 10.96 28.52
C GLY A 456 -1.43 9.75 28.52
N VAL A 457 -2.31 9.75 27.54
CA VAL A 457 -3.29 8.71 27.28
C VAL A 457 -3.24 8.30 25.81
N ARG A 458 -3.52 7.02 25.56
CA ARG A 458 -3.70 6.43 24.25
C ARG A 458 -5.09 5.80 24.21
N PHE A 459 -5.85 6.03 23.14
CA PHE A 459 -7.23 5.54 22.99
C PHE A 459 -7.53 5.08 21.56
#